data_AF-A0A7S1VIX5-F1
#
_entry.id   AF-A0A7S1VIX5-F1
#
_cell.length_a   1.000
_cell.length_b   1.000
_cell.length_c   1.000
_cell.angle_alpha   90.00
_cell.angle_beta   90.00
_cell.angle_gamma   90.00
#
_symmetry.space_group_name_H-M   'P 1'
#
loop_
_entity.id
_entity.type
_entity.pdbx_description
1 polymer ?
#
loop_
_entity_poly.entity_id
_entity_poly.type
_entity_poly.pdbx_seq_one_letter_code
_entity_poly.pdbx_strand_id
1 'polypeptide(L)'
;GTATPTRQAVMAEVSYEPLTLSDIQTRMLELCRRVPPAIEEDADDTTQEQIVEWASQMQTVLEGFNLLVSCVSPATYIWSAKRSGAADQHLSVLSSELQLAQEAISSMISPRLSNLLAPVVDVVVDTITTTSTTTQPSGGDKQTNSNHERQSGEEDTSTKVQKHTYASRVVDPDYLKLSGEVAKRNSPMLRHVLLATILKCVQCITDYSQAVKNEEGRNTNMGYSY
;
A
#
# COMPACT_ATOMS: atom_id res chain seq x y z
N GLY A 1 27.78 -32.79 -16.92
CA GLY A 1 27.80 -31.48 -16.26
C GLY A 1 26.88 -30.58 -17.03
N THR A 2 25.73 -30.22 -16.45
CA THR A 2 24.80 -29.27 -17.05
C THR A 2 25.41 -27.87 -16.97
N ALA A 3 25.69 -27.26 -18.12
CA ALA A 3 26.18 -25.89 -18.18
C ALA A 3 25.09 -24.97 -17.59
N THR A 4 25.42 -24.24 -16.53
CA THR A 4 24.51 -23.24 -15.96
C THR A 4 24.24 -22.18 -17.04
N PRO A 5 22.97 -21.94 -17.42
CA PRO A 5 22.64 -20.95 -18.43
C PRO A 5 23.12 -19.57 -17.96
N THR A 6 23.73 -18.82 -18.87
CA THR A 6 24.15 -17.44 -18.60
C THR A 6 22.91 -16.56 -18.40
N ARG A 7 23.02 -15.55 -17.51
CA ARG A 7 21.93 -14.59 -17.21
C ARG A 7 21.29 -14.01 -18.47
N GLN A 8 22.08 -13.73 -19.50
CA GLN A 8 21.58 -13.21 -20.79
C GLN A 8 20.73 -14.22 -21.57
N ALA A 9 21.05 -15.52 -21.52
CA ALA A 9 20.26 -16.56 -22.18
C ALA A 9 18.87 -16.70 -21.53
N VAL A 10 18.81 -16.66 -20.19
CA VAL A 10 17.55 -16.68 -19.45
C VAL A 10 16.72 -15.42 -19.72
N MET A 11 17.34 -14.25 -19.79
CA MET A 11 16.63 -13.00 -20.06
C MET A 11 16.06 -12.93 -21.48
N ALA A 12 16.76 -13.50 -22.46
CA ALA A 12 16.30 -13.61 -23.85
C ALA A 12 15.11 -14.57 -23.98
N GLU A 13 15.12 -15.70 -23.26
CA GLU A 13 13.98 -16.64 -23.24
C GLU A 13 12.70 -16.02 -22.66
N VAL A 14 12.84 -15.10 -21.70
CA VAL A 14 11.70 -14.44 -21.02
C VAL A 14 11.35 -13.08 -21.66
N SER A 15 12.05 -12.66 -22.73
CA SER A 15 11.88 -11.33 -23.35
C SER A 15 11.91 -10.19 -22.32
N TYR A 16 12.80 -10.29 -21.33
CA TYR A 16 12.88 -9.34 -20.23
C TYR A 16 14.10 -8.42 -20.36
N GLU A 17 13.85 -7.12 -20.42
CA GLU A 17 14.89 -6.09 -20.40
C GLU A 17 14.99 -5.48 -18.98
N PRO A 18 16.20 -5.47 -18.37
CA PRO A 18 16.36 -4.94 -17.03
C PRO A 18 16.31 -3.41 -17.07
N LEU A 19 15.60 -2.80 -16.12
CA LEU A 19 15.64 -1.35 -15.97
C LEU A 19 17.04 -0.89 -15.56
N THR A 20 17.56 0.11 -16.25
CA THR A 20 18.80 0.79 -15.85
C THR A 20 18.52 1.87 -14.80
N LEU A 21 19.54 2.32 -14.09
CA LEU A 21 19.41 3.46 -13.17
C LEU A 21 18.93 4.74 -13.88
N SER A 22 19.32 4.94 -15.14
CA SER A 22 18.87 6.07 -15.97
C SER A 22 17.37 5.98 -16.28
N ASP A 23 16.87 4.77 -16.53
CA ASP A 23 15.43 4.55 -16.78
C ASP A 23 14.62 4.78 -15.50
N ILE A 24 15.11 4.27 -14.37
CA ILE A 24 14.49 4.47 -13.06
C ILE A 24 14.42 5.97 -12.73
N GLN A 25 15.52 6.70 -12.94
CA GLN A 25 15.59 8.14 -12.73
C GLN A 25 14.57 8.89 -13.60
N THR A 26 14.51 8.56 -14.89
CA THR A 26 13.58 9.18 -15.84
C THR A 26 12.14 8.96 -15.40
N ARG A 27 11.79 7.71 -15.03
CA ARG A 27 10.45 7.37 -14.55
C ARG A 27 10.11 8.04 -13.21
N MET A 28 11.08 8.22 -12.31
CA MET A 28 10.88 8.99 -11.07
C MET A 28 10.56 10.46 -11.36
N LEU A 29 11.24 11.09 -12.34
CA LEU A 29 10.93 12.45 -12.76
C LEU A 29 9.55 12.55 -13.42
N GLU A 30 9.13 11.53 -14.18
CA GLU A 30 7.77 11.45 -14.71
C GLU A 30 6.71 11.35 -13.61
N LEU A 31 7.00 10.60 -12.53
CA LEU A 31 6.12 10.56 -11.36
C LEU A 31 5.94 11.94 -10.71
N CYS A 32 6.98 12.76 -10.63
CA CYS A 32 6.86 14.14 -10.12
C CYS A 32 5.82 14.96 -10.91
N ARG A 33 5.72 14.74 -12.23
CA ARG A 33 4.72 15.42 -13.08
C ARG A 33 3.29 14.93 -12.85
N ARG A 34 3.14 13.72 -12.32
CA ARG A 34 1.86 13.09 -12.02
C ARG A 34 1.36 13.38 -10.60
N VAL A 35 2.16 14.03 -9.76
CA VAL A 35 1.73 14.45 -8.42
C VAL A 35 0.62 15.50 -8.57
N PRO A 36 -0.57 15.26 -8.00
CA PRO A 36 -1.68 16.21 -8.11
C PRO A 36 -1.32 17.57 -7.51
N PRO A 37 -1.94 18.67 -7.99
CA PRO A 37 -1.83 19.97 -7.34
C PRO A 37 -2.37 19.90 -5.91
N ALA A 38 -1.95 20.85 -5.08
CA ALA A 38 -2.53 20.99 -3.75
C ALA A 38 -4.00 21.45 -3.87
N ILE A 39 -4.82 21.07 -2.89
CA ILE A 39 -6.20 21.53 -2.80
C ILE A 39 -6.16 22.95 -2.23
N GLU A 40 -6.81 23.90 -2.89
CA GLU A 40 -6.86 25.29 -2.43
C GLU A 40 -7.64 25.38 -1.12
N GLU A 41 -7.08 26.04 -0.12
CA GLU A 41 -7.64 26.10 1.24
C GLU A 41 -8.98 26.87 1.25
N ASP A 42 -9.05 27.96 0.48
CA ASP A 42 -10.21 28.87 0.38
C ASP A 42 -11.29 28.41 -0.61
N ALA A 43 -11.12 27.26 -1.25
CA ALA A 43 -12.14 26.70 -2.13
C ALA A 43 -13.27 26.09 -1.27
N ASP A 44 -14.26 26.93 -0.92
CA ASP A 44 -15.47 26.53 -0.19
C ASP A 44 -16.26 25.41 -0.92
N ASP A 45 -16.07 25.28 -2.24
CA ASP A 45 -16.73 24.27 -3.09
C ASP A 45 -15.97 22.93 -3.19
N THR A 46 -14.92 22.71 -2.38
CA THR A 46 -14.20 21.42 -2.43
C THR A 46 -15.07 20.30 -1.84
N THR A 47 -15.50 19.39 -2.69
CA THR A 47 -16.31 18.22 -2.31
C THR A 47 -15.44 17.10 -1.73
N GLN A 48 -16.05 16.23 -0.89
CA GLN A 48 -15.36 15.07 -0.33
C GLN A 48 -14.85 14.14 -1.44
N GLU A 49 -15.61 14.01 -2.53
CA GLU A 49 -15.24 13.22 -3.71
C GLU A 49 -13.93 13.71 -4.33
N GLN A 50 -13.73 15.03 -4.45
CA GLN A 50 -12.49 15.61 -4.97
C GLN A 50 -11.30 15.35 -4.06
N ILE A 51 -11.50 15.37 -2.73
CA ILE A 51 -10.44 15.05 -1.76
C ILE A 51 -10.04 13.57 -1.86
N VAL A 52 -11.01 12.68 -2.03
CA VAL A 52 -10.77 11.24 -2.22
C VAL A 52 -10.07 11.00 -3.56
N GLU A 53 -10.46 11.68 -4.63
CA GLU A 53 -9.79 11.60 -5.93
C GLU A 53 -8.34 12.07 -5.83
N TRP A 54 -8.10 13.22 -5.20
CA TRP A 54 -6.76 13.72 -4.93
C TRP A 54 -5.91 12.71 -4.14
N ALA A 55 -6.49 12.10 -3.10
CA ALA A 55 -5.81 11.09 -2.29
C ALA A 55 -5.48 9.83 -3.10
N SER A 56 -6.38 9.41 -3.99
CA SER A 56 -6.17 8.27 -4.90
C SER A 56 -5.03 8.52 -5.89
N GLN A 57 -4.97 9.74 -6.45
CA GLN A 57 -3.87 10.14 -7.33
C GLN A 57 -2.53 10.18 -6.58
N MET A 58 -2.50 10.72 -5.36
CA MET A 58 -1.32 10.68 -4.49
C MET A 58 -0.87 9.24 -4.19
N GLN A 59 -1.81 8.35 -3.87
CA GLN A 59 -1.54 6.93 -3.59
C GLN A 59 -0.94 6.22 -4.81
N THR A 60 -1.48 6.49 -6.00
CA THR A 60 -0.97 5.93 -7.27
C THR A 60 0.49 6.34 -7.51
N VAL A 61 0.85 7.60 -7.23
CA VAL A 61 2.23 8.07 -7.37
C VAL A 61 3.14 7.41 -6.33
N LEU A 62 2.66 7.27 -5.09
CA LEU A 62 3.40 6.63 -4.00
C LEU A 62 3.72 5.17 -4.31
N GLU A 63 2.75 4.41 -4.82
CA GLU A 63 2.96 3.03 -5.26
C GLU A 63 3.95 2.95 -6.42
N GLY A 64 3.79 3.82 -7.43
CA GLY A 64 4.75 3.92 -8.53
C GLY A 64 6.18 4.20 -8.05
N PHE A 65 6.33 5.11 -7.09
CA PHE A 65 7.63 5.41 -6.49
C PHE A 65 8.22 4.19 -5.78
N ASN A 66 7.45 3.50 -4.93
CA ASN A 66 7.91 2.32 -4.21
C ASN A 66 8.36 1.21 -5.15
N LEU A 67 7.61 0.96 -6.23
CA LEU A 67 8.00 -0.01 -7.26
C LEU A 67 9.32 0.35 -7.93
N LEU A 68 9.54 1.63 -8.27
CA LEU A 68 10.79 2.09 -8.86
C LEU A 68 11.98 1.95 -7.90
N VAL A 69 11.79 2.25 -6.61
CA VAL A 69 12.84 2.05 -5.60
C VAL A 69 13.21 0.57 -5.47
N SER A 70 12.22 -0.34 -5.52
CA SER A 70 12.48 -1.79 -5.53
C SER A 70 13.31 -2.25 -6.74
N CYS A 71 13.27 -1.51 -7.86
CA CYS A 71 14.09 -1.79 -9.04
C CYS A 71 15.56 -1.34 -8.91
N VAL A 72 15.91 -0.50 -7.92
CA VAL A 72 17.29 0.00 -7.76
C VAL A 72 18.25 -1.11 -7.35
N SER A 73 17.84 -2.00 -6.44
CA SER A 73 18.65 -3.14 -6.00
C SER A 73 19.07 -4.06 -7.16
N PRO A 74 18.16 -4.57 -8.03
CA PRO A 74 18.56 -5.38 -9.16
C PRO A 74 19.34 -4.60 -10.23
N ALA A 75 19.09 -3.30 -10.38
CA ALA A 75 19.84 -2.44 -11.32
C ALA A 75 21.29 -2.17 -10.88
N THR A 76 21.57 -2.19 -9.58
CA THR A 76 22.90 -1.96 -8.98
C THR A 76 23.65 -3.25 -8.64
N TYR A 77 23.05 -4.42 -8.95
CA TYR A 77 23.63 -5.70 -8.62
C TYR A 77 24.91 -5.96 -9.42
N ILE A 78 26.03 -6.01 -8.70
CA ILE A 78 27.33 -6.46 -9.18
C ILE A 78 27.82 -7.49 -8.16
N TRP A 79 28.33 -8.62 -8.64
CA TRP A 79 28.90 -9.64 -7.78
C TRP A 79 29.99 -9.05 -6.89
N SER A 80 29.94 -9.29 -5.58
CA SER A 80 30.79 -8.63 -4.57
C SER A 80 32.29 -8.75 -4.86
N ALA A 81 32.74 -9.87 -5.42
CA ALA A 81 34.15 -10.06 -5.79
C ALA A 81 34.65 -9.17 -6.95
N LYS A 82 33.73 -8.53 -7.69
CA LYS A 82 34.03 -7.56 -8.76
C LYS A 82 33.81 -6.12 -8.32
N ARG A 83 33.33 -5.91 -7.09
CA ARG A 83 33.03 -4.58 -6.56
C ARG A 83 34.24 -4.07 -5.78
N SER A 84 34.63 -2.83 -6.03
CA SER A 84 35.65 -2.16 -5.22
C SER A 84 35.09 -1.76 -3.86
N GLY A 85 35.96 -1.50 -2.89
CA GLY A 85 35.54 -0.99 -1.58
C GLY A 85 34.83 0.37 -1.66
N ALA A 86 35.21 1.23 -2.61
CA ALA A 86 34.57 2.52 -2.82
C ALA A 86 33.17 2.39 -3.43
N ALA A 87 32.99 1.53 -4.43
CA ALA A 87 31.68 1.25 -5.01
C ALA A 87 30.69 0.66 -3.98
N ASP A 88 31.19 -0.12 -3.03
CA ASP A 88 30.36 -0.65 -1.93
C ASP A 88 29.94 0.42 -0.94
N GLN A 89 30.83 1.37 -0.61
CA GLN A 89 30.49 2.54 0.20
C GLN A 89 29.44 3.42 -0.49
N HIS A 90 29.61 3.73 -1.77
CA HIS A 90 28.66 4.53 -2.53
C HIS A 90 27.29 3.85 -2.63
N LEU A 91 27.25 2.52 -2.80
CA LEU A 91 26.01 1.78 -2.80
C LEU A 91 25.34 1.77 -1.42
N SER A 92 26.12 1.63 -0.35
CA SER A 92 25.61 1.68 1.03
C SER A 92 24.90 3.02 1.29
N VAL A 93 25.52 4.14 0.90
CA VAL A 93 24.92 5.48 1.01
C VAL A 93 23.65 5.59 0.18
N LEU A 94 23.67 5.12 -1.08
CA LEU A 94 22.47 5.12 -1.93
C LEU A 94 21.34 4.33 -1.27
N SER A 95 21.63 3.12 -0.78
CA SER A 95 20.65 2.24 -0.16
C SER A 95 20.06 2.86 1.12
N SER A 96 20.89 3.48 1.96
CA SER A 96 20.40 4.12 3.19
C SER A 96 19.51 5.32 2.88
N GLU A 97 19.88 6.14 1.89
CA GLU A 97 19.08 7.32 1.52
C GLU A 97 17.73 6.94 0.90
N LEU A 98 17.69 5.87 0.10
CA LEU A 98 16.45 5.34 -0.46
C LEU A 98 15.55 4.75 0.63
N GLN A 99 16.12 4.05 1.62
CA GLN A 99 15.37 3.51 2.74
C GLN A 99 14.76 4.65 3.59
N LEU A 100 15.55 5.67 3.93
CA LEU A 100 15.06 6.84 4.66
C LEU A 100 13.94 7.58 3.91
N ALA A 101 14.03 7.64 2.57
CA ALA A 101 12.97 8.20 1.74
C ALA A 101 11.67 7.39 1.81
N GLN A 102 11.74 6.06 1.77
CA GLN A 102 10.58 5.19 1.92
C GLN A 102 9.96 5.29 3.33
N GLU A 103 10.78 5.35 4.38
CA GLU A 103 10.31 5.53 5.76
C GLU A 103 9.61 6.88 5.96
N ALA A 104 10.14 7.96 5.38
CA ALA A 104 9.53 9.28 5.42
C ALA A 104 8.13 9.28 4.77
N ILE A 105 7.99 8.67 3.60
CA ILE A 105 6.71 8.56 2.90
C ILE A 105 5.73 7.64 3.65
N SER A 106 6.23 6.51 4.16
CA SER A 106 5.41 5.52 4.89
C SER A 106 4.87 6.07 6.20
N SER A 107 5.61 6.92 6.89
CA SER A 107 5.21 7.49 8.19
C SER A 107 4.36 8.75 8.06
N MET A 108 4.62 9.60 7.06
CA MET A 108 3.96 10.90 6.95
C MET A 108 2.75 10.93 6.03
N ILE A 109 2.79 10.19 4.91
CA ILE A 109 1.81 10.31 3.82
C ILE A 109 0.85 9.13 3.82
N SER A 110 1.37 7.90 3.85
CA SER A 110 0.59 6.67 3.72
C SER A 110 -0.58 6.54 4.73
N PRO A 111 -0.41 6.85 6.03
CA PRO A 111 -1.50 6.71 7.00
C PRO A 111 -2.64 7.70 6.72
N ARG A 112 -2.30 8.91 6.26
CA ARG A 112 -3.28 9.96 5.96
C ARG A 112 -4.10 9.64 4.72
N LEU A 113 -3.47 9.06 3.71
CA LEU A 113 -4.17 8.57 2.52
C LEU A 113 -5.03 7.34 2.85
N SER A 114 -4.51 6.40 3.65
CA SER A 114 -5.26 5.20 4.06
C SER A 114 -6.54 5.55 4.82
N ASN A 115 -6.51 6.55 5.70
CA ASN A 115 -7.68 6.99 6.46
C ASN A 115 -8.80 7.55 5.56
N LEU A 116 -8.46 8.09 4.38
CA LEU A 116 -9.41 8.62 3.40
C LEU A 116 -9.91 7.53 2.44
N LEU A 117 -9.01 6.68 1.97
CA LEU A 117 -9.28 5.70 0.91
C LEU A 117 -9.89 4.40 1.44
N ALA A 118 -9.58 4.02 2.67
CA ALA A 118 -10.08 2.81 3.31
C ALA A 118 -10.65 3.10 4.71
N PRO A 119 -11.74 3.88 4.84
CA PRO A 119 -12.39 4.17 6.13
C PRO A 119 -13.21 2.99 6.69
N VAL A 120 -12.99 1.75 6.23
CA VAL A 120 -13.82 0.58 6.54
C VAL A 120 -13.10 -0.34 7.52
N VAL A 121 -13.74 -0.59 8.67
CA VAL A 121 -13.44 -1.72 9.54
C VAL A 121 -14.61 -2.69 9.42
N ASP A 122 -14.33 -3.97 9.20
CA ASP A 122 -15.36 -5.00 9.19
C ASP A 122 -15.99 -5.12 10.57
N VAL A 123 -17.25 -4.70 10.70
CA VAL A 123 -18.01 -4.87 11.93
C VAL A 123 -18.75 -6.21 11.84
N VAL A 124 -18.42 -7.12 12.73
CA VAL A 124 -19.19 -8.36 12.91
C VAL A 124 -20.51 -7.99 13.58
N VAL A 125 -21.62 -8.07 12.83
CA VAL A 125 -22.95 -7.85 13.39
C VAL A 125 -23.52 -9.19 13.83
N ASP A 126 -23.43 -9.45 15.13
CA ASP A 126 -24.06 -10.62 15.75
C ASP A 126 -25.57 -10.44 15.76
N THR A 127 -26.25 -11.09 14.81
CA THR A 127 -27.71 -11.14 14.78
C THR A 127 -28.17 -12.47 15.39
N ILE A 128 -28.51 -12.47 16.67
CA ILE A 128 -29.10 -13.64 17.32
C ILE A 128 -30.56 -13.73 16.89
N THR A 129 -30.88 -14.66 15.99
CA THR A 129 -32.27 -14.94 15.62
C THR A 129 -32.77 -16.09 16.48
N THR A 130 -33.45 -15.78 17.58
CA THR A 130 -34.15 -16.80 18.37
C THR A 130 -35.36 -17.27 17.56
N THR A 131 -35.21 -18.40 16.88
CA THR A 131 -36.33 -19.01 16.16
C THR A 131 -37.05 -19.90 17.17
N SER A 132 -38.11 -19.39 17.79
CA SER A 132 -39.07 -20.23 18.49
C SER A 132 -39.86 -21.01 17.44
N THR A 133 -39.45 -22.26 17.20
CA THR A 133 -40.28 -23.21 16.46
C THR A 133 -41.50 -23.53 17.30
N THR A 134 -42.57 -22.75 17.18
CA THR A 134 -43.90 -23.20 17.57
C THR A 134 -44.34 -24.22 16.54
N THR A 135 -44.12 -25.49 16.85
CA THR A 135 -44.70 -26.63 16.10
C THR A 135 -46.22 -26.46 16.13
N GLN A 136 -46.81 -25.96 15.04
CA GLN A 136 -48.26 -25.99 14.87
C GLN A 136 -48.69 -27.46 14.75
N PRO A 137 -49.62 -27.95 15.58
CA PRO A 137 -50.28 -29.21 15.31
C PRO A 137 -51.27 -28.98 14.16
N SER A 138 -51.00 -29.64 13.03
CA SER A 138 -51.96 -29.78 11.94
C SER A 138 -53.19 -30.53 12.46
N GLY A 139 -54.37 -29.93 12.32
CA GLY A 139 -55.62 -30.38 12.96
C GLY A 139 -56.21 -31.68 12.41
N GLY A 140 -57.03 -32.33 13.25
CA GLY A 140 -57.89 -33.45 12.84
C GLY A 140 -58.59 -34.18 13.99
N ASP A 141 -59.66 -33.55 14.52
CA ASP A 141 -60.91 -34.13 15.06
C ASP A 141 -61.02 -34.98 16.36
N LYS A 142 -62.07 -34.60 17.12
CA LYS A 142 -62.98 -35.32 18.07
C LYS A 142 -62.71 -35.34 19.59
N GLN A 143 -63.53 -34.52 20.26
CA GLN A 143 -64.45 -34.82 21.40
C GLN A 143 -63.93 -35.14 22.82
N THR A 144 -64.57 -34.42 23.77
CA THR A 144 -64.98 -34.76 25.16
C THR A 144 -64.04 -34.57 26.38
N ASN A 145 -64.47 -33.61 27.22
CA ASN A 145 -64.61 -33.58 28.69
C ASN A 145 -63.47 -33.91 29.69
N SER A 146 -63.48 -33.04 30.73
CA SER A 146 -63.21 -33.24 32.17
C SER A 146 -61.88 -32.76 32.78
N ASN A 147 -62.07 -32.06 33.91
CA ASN A 147 -61.13 -31.55 34.90
C ASN A 147 -59.92 -32.45 35.20
N HIS A 148 -58.71 -31.87 35.26
CA HIS A 148 -57.80 -32.03 36.41
C HIS A 148 -56.61 -31.06 36.32
N GLU A 149 -56.33 -30.35 37.40
CA GLU A 149 -55.02 -29.75 37.69
C GLU A 149 -53.89 -30.78 37.52
N ARG A 150 -52.80 -30.37 36.85
CA ARG A 150 -51.45 -30.89 37.11
C ARG A 150 -50.40 -29.92 36.55
N GLN A 151 -49.58 -29.41 37.46
CA GLN A 151 -48.24 -28.90 37.22
C GLN A 151 -47.47 -29.81 36.26
N SER A 152 -46.90 -29.23 35.21
CA SER A 152 -45.77 -29.78 34.48
C SER A 152 -44.94 -28.60 33.98
N GLY A 153 -43.71 -28.51 34.46
CA GLY A 153 -42.72 -27.59 33.92
C GLY A 153 -42.44 -27.96 32.48
N GLU A 154 -42.84 -27.09 31.55
CA GLU A 154 -42.44 -27.15 30.16
C GLU A 154 -41.06 -26.47 30.07
N GLU A 155 -40.00 -27.29 30.06
CA GLU A 155 -38.68 -26.85 29.62
C GLU A 155 -38.78 -26.52 28.13
N ASP A 156 -39.04 -25.25 27.87
CA ASP A 156 -39.00 -24.61 26.56
C ASP A 156 -37.59 -24.82 25.97
N THR A 157 -37.43 -25.85 25.15
CA THR A 157 -36.17 -26.16 24.44
C THR A 157 -36.03 -25.19 23.28
N SER A 158 -35.75 -23.92 23.62
CA SER A 158 -35.45 -22.88 22.65
C SER A 158 -34.13 -23.21 21.94
N THR A 159 -34.22 -23.62 20.67
CA THR A 159 -33.03 -23.83 19.85
C THR A 159 -32.52 -22.46 19.40
N LYS A 160 -31.48 -21.96 20.06
CA LYS A 160 -30.80 -20.72 19.66
C LYS A 160 -29.98 -20.96 18.41
N VAL A 161 -30.45 -20.47 17.26
CA VAL A 161 -29.66 -20.43 16.02
C VAL A 161 -28.93 -19.08 15.98
N GLN A 162 -27.62 -19.10 16.22
CA GLN A 162 -26.77 -17.91 16.08
C GLN A 162 -26.35 -17.79 14.61
N LYS A 163 -26.82 -16.74 13.92
CA LYS A 163 -26.45 -16.46 12.53
C LYS A 163 -25.59 -15.21 12.49
N HIS A 164 -24.30 -15.40 12.29
CA HIS A 164 -23.38 -14.27 12.07
C HIS A 164 -23.62 -13.70 10.67
N THR A 165 -23.96 -12.41 10.59
CA THR A 165 -24.11 -11.70 9.32
C THR A 165 -23.03 -10.64 9.25
N TYR A 166 -22.14 -10.77 8.25
CA TYR A 166 -21.08 -9.80 8.00
C TYR A 166 -21.63 -8.67 7.14
N ALA A 167 -21.53 -7.43 7.60
CA ALA A 167 -21.91 -6.25 6.83
C ALA A 167 -20.81 -5.19 6.96
N SER A 168 -20.18 -4.84 5.84
CA SER A 168 -19.22 -3.72 5.80
C SER A 168 -20.00 -2.41 5.85
N ARG A 169 -19.81 -1.63 6.91
CA ARG A 169 -20.40 -0.29 7.08
C ARG A 169 -19.27 0.72 7.24
N VAL A 170 -19.40 1.87 6.59
CA VAL A 170 -18.53 3.04 6.87
C VAL A 170 -18.74 3.40 8.34
N VAL A 171 -17.66 3.30 9.12
CA VAL A 171 -17.72 3.30 10.59
C VAL A 171 -18.20 4.65 11.12
N ASP A 172 -17.88 5.75 10.44
CA ASP A 172 -18.20 7.09 10.94
C ASP A 172 -18.15 8.16 9.82
N PRO A 173 -19.31 8.71 9.39
CA PRO A 173 -19.36 9.82 8.44
C PRO A 173 -18.66 11.10 8.95
N ASP A 174 -18.67 11.35 10.26
CA ASP A 174 -18.03 12.53 10.86
C ASP A 174 -16.51 12.38 10.85
N TYR A 175 -16.00 11.17 11.08
CA TYR A 175 -14.58 10.87 10.93
C TYR A 175 -14.10 11.03 9.49
N LEU A 176 -14.89 10.60 8.50
CA LEU A 176 -14.54 10.75 7.09
C LEU A 176 -14.47 12.23 6.69
N LYS A 177 -15.42 13.04 7.16
CA LYS A 177 -15.42 14.49 6.97
C LYS A 177 -14.20 15.13 7.62
N LEU A 178 -13.90 14.79 8.88
CA LEU A 178 -12.72 15.31 9.58
C LEU A 178 -11.42 14.93 8.87
N SER A 179 -11.32 13.69 8.39
CA SER A 179 -10.17 13.21 7.63
C SER A 179 -10.02 14.00 6.32
N GLY A 180 -11.14 14.29 5.64
CA GLY A 180 -11.20 15.15 4.46
C GLY A 180 -10.66 16.55 4.73
N GLU A 181 -11.15 17.22 5.77
CA GLU A 181 -10.69 18.56 6.17
C GLU A 181 -9.19 18.59 6.51
N VAL A 182 -8.72 17.59 7.28
CA VAL A 182 -7.30 17.46 7.62
C VAL A 182 -6.45 17.23 6.38
N ALA A 183 -6.94 16.44 5.42
CA ALA A 183 -6.26 16.18 4.16
C ALA A 183 -6.20 17.42 3.27
N LYS A 184 -7.31 18.16 3.14
CA LYS A 184 -7.39 19.45 2.43
C LYS A 184 -6.35 20.41 2.97
N ARG A 185 -6.38 20.67 4.28
CA ARG A 185 -5.44 21.58 4.97
C ARG A 185 -3.98 21.16 4.80
N ASN A 186 -3.70 19.85 4.85
CA ASN A 186 -2.33 19.36 4.79
C ASN A 186 -1.86 19.06 3.35
N SER A 187 -2.74 19.17 2.35
CA SER A 187 -2.44 18.81 0.96
C SER A 187 -1.20 19.51 0.39
N PRO A 188 -0.91 20.81 0.68
CA PRO A 188 0.30 21.46 0.18
C PRO A 188 1.57 20.84 0.78
N MET A 189 1.54 20.53 2.07
CA MET A 189 2.68 19.94 2.78
C MET A 189 2.91 18.50 2.36
N LEU A 190 1.84 17.69 2.23
CA LEU A 190 1.95 16.30 1.76
C LEU A 190 2.51 16.23 0.34
N ARG A 191 2.05 17.12 -0.54
CA ARG A 191 2.60 17.28 -1.88
C ARG A 191 4.07 17.67 -1.85
N HIS A 192 4.44 18.64 -1.03
CA HIS A 192 5.82 19.11 -0.90
C HIS A 192 6.76 17.99 -0.43
N VAL A 193 6.38 17.28 0.63
CA VAL A 193 7.15 16.14 1.16
C VAL A 193 7.34 15.08 0.09
N LEU A 194 6.27 14.67 -0.61
CA LEU A 194 6.36 13.66 -1.67
C LEU A 194 7.33 14.09 -2.78
N LEU A 195 7.18 15.31 -3.30
CA LEU A 195 8.04 15.82 -4.37
C LEU A 195 9.50 15.95 -3.92
N ALA A 196 9.74 16.53 -2.76
CA ALA A 196 11.09 16.69 -2.21
C ALA A 196 11.76 15.32 -2.02
N THR A 197 11.02 14.32 -1.53
CA THR A 197 11.54 12.96 -1.37
C THR A 197 11.87 12.31 -2.71
N ILE A 198 10.98 12.37 -3.71
CA ILE A 198 11.26 11.79 -5.03
C ILE A 198 12.48 12.48 -5.68
N LEU A 199 12.55 13.82 -5.62
CA LEU A 199 13.68 14.58 -6.17
C LEU A 199 15.00 14.28 -5.45
N LYS A 200 14.96 14.09 -4.13
CA LYS A 200 16.13 13.63 -3.36
C LYS A 200 16.61 12.27 -3.86
N CYS A 201 15.72 11.29 -4.06
CA CYS A 201 16.09 9.98 -4.59
C CYS A 201 16.71 10.06 -5.99
N VAL A 202 16.15 10.91 -6.87
CA VAL A 202 16.72 11.20 -8.21
C VAL A 202 18.15 11.74 -8.09
N GLN A 203 18.39 12.65 -7.15
CA GLN A 203 19.73 13.19 -6.91
C GLN A 203 20.67 12.11 -6.38
N CYS A 204 20.25 11.30 -5.40
CA CYS A 204 21.07 10.21 -4.86
C CYS A 204 21.49 9.20 -5.96
N ILE A 205 20.58 8.84 -6.87
CA ILE A 205 20.89 7.97 -8.02
C ILE A 205 21.90 8.64 -8.96
N THR A 206 21.78 9.95 -9.16
CA THR A 206 22.72 10.73 -9.97
C THR A 206 24.11 10.73 -9.36
N ASP A 207 24.22 11.04 -8.07
CA ASP A 207 25.48 11.10 -7.34
C ASP A 207 26.18 9.73 -7.34
N TYR A 208 25.42 8.65 -7.11
CA TYR A 208 25.93 7.29 -7.23
C TYR A 208 26.46 6.99 -8.64
N SER A 209 25.67 7.30 -9.67
CA SER A 209 26.06 7.04 -11.06
C SER A 209 27.32 7.81 -11.48
N GLN A 210 27.49 9.04 -10.98
CA GLN A 210 28.69 9.84 -11.20
C GLN A 210 29.90 9.28 -10.44
N ALA A 211 29.71 8.85 -9.19
CA ALA A 211 30.76 8.25 -8.39
C ALA A 211 31.33 6.97 -9.03
N VAL A 212 30.45 6.09 -9.53
CA VAL A 212 30.84 4.86 -10.23
C VAL A 212 31.63 5.17 -11.51
N LYS A 213 31.17 6.13 -12.33
CA LYS A 213 31.88 6.53 -13.57
C LYS A 213 33.27 7.11 -13.29
N ASN A 214 33.40 7.92 -12.25
CA ASN A 214 34.68 8.51 -11.86
C ASN A 214 35.69 7.45 -11.39
N GLU A 215 35.20 6.35 -10.83
CA GLU A 215 36.03 5.23 -10.41
C GLU A 215 36.52 4.39 -11.60
N GLU A 216 35.63 4.09 -12.56
CA GLU A 216 36.00 3.40 -13.81
C GLU A 216 37.09 4.18 -14.56
N GLY A 217 36.96 5.51 -14.66
CA GLY A 217 37.96 6.37 -15.30
C GLY A 217 39.29 6.48 -14.55
N ARG A 218 39.30 6.31 -13.23
CA ARG A 218 40.54 6.29 -12.42
C ARG A 218 41.31 4.98 -12.55
N ASN A 219 40.61 3.84 -12.61
CA ASN A 219 41.25 2.54 -12.80
C ASN A 219 41.89 2.40 -14.19
N THR A 220 41.33 3.04 -15.23
CA THR A 220 41.94 3.05 -16.57
C THR A 220 43.18 3.92 -16.68
N ASN A 221 43.29 5.01 -15.92
CA ASN A 221 44.45 5.92 -15.97
C ASN A 221 45.66 5.47 -15.13
N MET A 222 45.51 4.45 -14.30
CA MET A 222 46.62 3.82 -13.55
C MET A 222 47.21 2.58 -14.26
N GLY A 223 46.66 2.20 -15.42
CA GLY A 223 47.24 1.16 -16.28
C GLY A 223 48.26 1.76 -17.25
N TYR A 224 49.47 1.18 -17.26
CA TYR A 224 50.64 1.53 -18.09
C TYR A 224 51.58 2.61 -17.55
N SER A 225 52.36 2.22 -16.55
CA SER A 225 53.79 2.56 -16.50
C SER A 225 54.56 1.28 -16.17
N TYR A 226 54.88 0.52 -17.22
CA TYR A 226 55.96 -0.47 -17.25
C TYR A 226 56.84 -0.14 -18.44
#